data_AF-A0A356QJJ0-F1
#
_entry.id   AF-A0A356QJJ0-F1
#
_cell.length_a   1.000
_cell.length_b   1.000
_cell.length_c   1.000
_cell.angle_alpha   90.00
_cell.angle_beta   90.00
_cell.angle_gamma   90.00
#
_symmetry.space_group_name_H-M   'P 1'
#
loop_
_entity.id
_entity.type
_entity.pdbx_description
1 polymer ?
#
loop_
_entity_poly.entity_id
_entity_poly.type
_entity_poly.pdbx_seq_one_letter_code
_entity_poly.pdbx_strand_id
1 'polypeptide(L)' 'ELEGDDCTPFTKAQYSALVEATCWLMARYPALTTQRITSHAKVAPLRKTDPGPAFDWAYFRQQLARRLMDKSVG' A
#
# COMPACT_ATOMS: atom_id res chain seq x y z
N GLU A 1 5.02 6.92 4.09
CA GLU A 1 6.14 6.04 4.46
C GLU A 1 5.70 5.07 5.54
N LEU A 2 6.30 3.88 5.58
CA LEU A 2 6.21 2.93 6.68
C LEU A 2 7.60 2.78 7.29
N GLU A 3 7.71 2.85 8.61
CA GLU A 3 8.98 2.63 9.31
C GLU A 3 9.38 1.15 9.26
N GLY A 4 10.63 0.85 8.90
CA GLY A 4 11.11 -0.51 8.76
C GLY A 4 12.35 -0.58 7.87
N ASP A 5 12.69 -1.80 7.45
CA ASP A 5 13.78 -2.10 6.54
C ASP A 5 13.33 -3.12 5.48
N ASP A 6 14.22 -3.45 4.54
CA ASP A 6 13.90 -4.32 3.41
C ASP A 6 13.75 -5.81 3.78
N CYS A 7 14.16 -6.20 5.00
CA CYS A 7 14.29 -7.59 5.45
C CYS A 7 13.28 -7.97 6.53
N THR A 8 12.81 -7.00 7.31
CA THR A 8 11.93 -7.21 8.46
C THR A 8 10.46 -7.08 8.04
N PRO A 9 9.62 -8.11 8.25
CA PRO A 9 8.20 -8.03 7.89
C PRO A 9 7.47 -6.87 8.57
N PHE A 10 6.74 -6.09 7.78
CA PHE A 10 5.89 -5.02 8.29
C PHE A 10 4.75 -5.57 9.17
N THR A 11 4.40 -4.82 10.20
CA THR A 11 3.36 -5.23 11.16
C THR A 11 1.96 -5.11 10.56
N LYS A 12 1.01 -5.88 11.09
CA LYS A 12 -0.42 -5.77 10.71
C LYS A 12 -0.96 -4.34 10.90
N ALA A 13 -0.54 -3.67 11.96
CA ALA A 13 -0.96 -2.29 12.25
C ALA A 13 -0.49 -1.31 11.16
N GLN A 14 0.72 -1.47 10.65
CA GLN A 14 1.24 -0.66 9.54
C GLN A 14 0.45 -0.89 8.25
N TYR A 15 0.12 -2.14 7.90
CA TYR A 15 -0.74 -2.41 6.76
C TYR A 15 -2.14 -1.81 6.92
N SER A 16 -2.75 -1.93 8.11
CA SER A 16 -4.05 -1.32 8.38
C SER A 16 -4.03 0.19 8.21
N ALA A 17 -3.01 0.88 8.77
CA ALA A 17 -2.85 2.32 8.61
C ALA A 17 -2.64 2.71 7.13
N LEU A 18 -1.81 1.96 6.40
CA LEU A 18 -1.56 2.19 4.98
C LEU A 18 -2.83 2.04 4.15
N VAL A 19 -3.66 1.02 4.42
CA VAL A 19 -4.93 0.80 3.73
C VAL A 19 -5.90 1.95 3.97
N GLU A 20 -6.08 2.40 5.22
CA GLU A 20 -6.97 3.53 5.52
C GLU A 20 -6.51 4.82 4.83
N ALA A 21 -5.22 5.13 4.91
CA ALA A 21 -4.64 6.30 4.24
C ALA A 21 -4.81 6.22 2.71
N THR A 22 -4.58 5.04 2.12
CA THR A 22 -4.76 4.82 0.68
C THR A 22 -6.21 5.02 0.27
N CYS A 23 -7.17 4.42 0.98
CA CYS A 23 -8.59 4.59 0.69
C CYS A 23 -9.05 6.05 0.84
N TRP A 24 -8.55 6.78 1.84
CA TRP A 24 -8.85 8.19 2.01
C TRP A 24 -8.33 9.03 0.84
N LEU A 25 -7.08 8.80 0.42
CA LEU A 25 -6.48 9.49 -0.73
C LEU A 25 -7.24 9.19 -2.03
N MET A 26 -7.58 7.92 -2.29
CA MET A 26 -8.32 7.53 -3.49
C MET A 26 -9.72 8.15 -3.55
N ALA A 27 -10.40 8.29 -2.41
CA ALA A 27 -11.70 8.96 -2.34
C ALA A 27 -11.58 10.47 -2.65
N ARG A 28 -10.50 11.12 -2.20
CA ARG A 28 -10.27 12.56 -2.42
C ARG A 28 -9.73 12.88 -3.82
N TYR A 29 -9.01 11.95 -4.42
CA TYR A 29 -8.32 12.09 -5.71
C TYR A 29 -8.65 10.89 -6.61
N PRO A 30 -9.78 10.91 -7.35
CA PRO A 30 -10.28 9.76 -8.12
C PRO A 30 -9.33 9.23 -9.21
N ALA A 31 -8.36 10.05 -9.65
CA ALA A 31 -7.33 9.62 -10.59
C ALA A 31 -6.31 8.65 -9.96
N LEU A 32 -6.23 8.57 -8.63
CA LEU A 32 -5.44 7.57 -7.91
C LEU A 32 -6.22 6.25 -7.89
N THR A 33 -5.88 5.35 -8.80
CA THR A 33 -6.51 4.02 -8.88
C THR A 33 -5.60 2.94 -8.30
N THR A 34 -6.14 1.75 -8.01
CA THR A 34 -5.35 0.62 -7.46
C THR A 34 -4.21 0.19 -8.39
N GLN A 35 -4.34 0.41 -9.69
CA GLN A 35 -3.33 0.14 -10.71
C GLN A 35 -2.16 1.13 -10.67
N ARG A 36 -2.34 2.31 -10.07
CA ARG A 36 -1.29 3.33 -9.93
C ARG A 36 -0.47 3.19 -8.64
N ILE A 37 -0.73 2.16 -7.83
CA ILE A 37 0.04 1.88 -6.63
C ILE A 37 1.31 1.11 -6.99
N THR A 38 2.46 1.72 -6.70
CA THR A 38 3.81 1.22 -7.04
C THR A 38 4.78 1.42 -5.87
N SER A 39 6.01 0.91 -6.00
CA SER A 39 7.10 1.11 -5.04
C SER A 39 8.09 2.18 -5.50
N HIS A 40 8.89 2.71 -4.56
CA HIS A 40 10.04 3.54 -4.92
C HIS A 40 11.07 2.77 -5.75
N ALA A 41 11.31 1.49 -5.45
CA ALA A 41 12.18 0.64 -6.27
C ALA A 41 11.74 0.55 -7.75
N LYS A 42 10.43 0.53 -8.03
CA LYS A 42 9.91 0.54 -9.40
C LYS A 42 10.03 1.91 -10.07
N VAL A 43 9.91 3.01 -9.31
CA VAL A 43 9.99 4.38 -9.85
C VAL A 43 11.44 4.80 -10.11
N ALA A 44 12.37 4.38 -9.27
CA ALA A 44 13.80 4.69 -9.40
C ALA A 44 14.66 3.42 -9.22
N PRO A 45 14.66 2.52 -10.23
CA PRO A 45 15.48 1.31 -10.20
C PRO A 45 16.95 1.64 -9.93
N LEU A 46 17.65 0.75 -9.23
CA LEU A 46 19.07 0.86 -8.85
C LEU A 46 19.41 1.99 -7.85
N ARG A 47 18.54 2.97 -7.64
CA ARG A 47 18.71 4.02 -6.62
C ARG A 47 17.95 3.73 -5.33
N LYS A 48 16.82 3.05 -5.45
CA LYS A 48 15.91 2.74 -4.34
C LYS A 48 15.59 1.25 -4.35
N THR A 49 15.51 0.68 -3.16
CA THR A 49 15.16 -0.73 -2.93
C THR A 49 13.84 -0.86 -2.17
N ASP A 50 13.40 0.21 -1.51
CA ASP A 50 12.21 0.23 -0.70
C ASP A 50 10.91 0.10 -1.54
N PRO A 51 9.88 -0.58 -1.00
CA PRO A 51 9.75 -1.09 0.38
C PRO A 51 10.41 -2.47 0.60
N GLY A 52 11.21 -2.95 -0.34
CA GLY A 52 11.93 -4.21 -0.21
C GLY A 52 11.07 -5.47 -0.34
N PRO A 53 11.70 -6.66 -0.30
CA PRO A 53 11.00 -7.95 -0.37
C PRO A 53 10.15 -8.24 0.87
N ALA A 54 10.42 -7.64 2.02
CA ALA A 54 9.62 -7.82 3.24
C ALA A 54 8.22 -7.18 3.16
N PHE A 55 7.97 -6.30 2.18
CA PHE A 55 6.64 -5.77 1.93
C PHE A 55 5.78 -6.77 1.14
N ASP A 56 4.75 -7.29 1.81
CA ASP A 56 3.77 -8.21 1.25
C ASP A 56 2.72 -7.45 0.42
N TRP A 57 3.01 -7.34 -0.87
CA TRP A 57 2.11 -6.76 -1.86
C TRP A 57 0.76 -7.48 -1.96
N ALA A 58 0.75 -8.82 -1.78
CA ALA A 58 -0.47 -9.59 -1.91
C ALA A 58 -1.41 -9.31 -0.74
N TYR A 59 -0.87 -9.32 0.49
CA TYR A 59 -1.59 -8.96 1.69
C TYR A 59 -2.13 -7.53 1.62
N PHE A 60 -1.29 -6.55 1.29
CA PHE A 60 -1.74 -5.16 1.14
C PHE A 60 -2.89 -5.02 0.13
N ARG A 61 -2.78 -5.64 -1.06
CA ARG A 61 -3.81 -5.56 -2.10
C ARG A 61 -5.11 -6.24 -1.69
N GLN A 62 -5.05 -7.38 -1.01
CA GLN A 62 -6.24 -8.07 -0.50
C GLN A 62 -6.97 -7.20 0.53
N GLN A 63 -6.23 -6.63 1.49
CA GLN A 63 -6.81 -5.77 2.52
C GLN A 63 -7.43 -4.49 1.94
N LEU A 64 -6.75 -3.88 0.97
CA LEU A 64 -7.26 -2.70 0.26
C LEU A 64 -8.55 -3.02 -0.52
N ALA A 65 -8.58 -4.14 -1.25
CA ALA A 65 -9.77 -4.54 -2.01
C ALA A 65 -10.96 -4.78 -1.08
N ARG A 66 -10.76 -5.50 0.03
CA ARG A 66 -11.79 -5.72 1.05
C ARG A 66 -12.34 -4.39 1.58
N ARG A 67 -11.43 -3.47 1.96
CA ARG A 67 -11.81 -2.17 2.51
C ARG A 67 -12.62 -1.30 1.54
N LEU A 68 -12.29 -1.36 0.25
CA LEU A 68 -13.04 -0.64 -0.79
C LEU A 68 -14.44 -1.23 -1.00
N MET A 69 -14.60 -2.55 -0.94
CA MET A 69 -15.92 -3.21 -1.02
C MET A 69 -16.81 -2.82 0.16
N ASP A 70 -16.26 -2.78 1.38
CA ASP A 70 -17.02 -2.41 2.58
C ASP A 70 -17.58 -0.97 2.49
N LYS A 71 -16.89 -0.05 1.79
CA LYS A 71 -17.40 1.32 1.57
C LYS A 71 -18.51 1.40 0.53
N SER A 72 -18.63 0.43 -0.37
CA SER A 72 -19.66 0.42 -1.41
C SER A 72 -21.01 -0.13 -0.93
N VAL A 73 -21.05 -0.69 0.28
CA VAL A 73 -22.25 -1.28 0.90
C VAL A 73 -22.86 -0.34 1.97
N GLY A 74 -22.31 0.86 2.16
CA GLY A 74 -22.76 1.86 3.13
C GLY A 74 -23.38 3.10 2.51
#